data_AF-A0A2V7Q203-F1
#
_entry.id   AF-A0A2V7Q203-F1
#
_cell.length_a   1.000
_cell.length_b   1.000
_cell.length_c   1.000
_cell.angle_alpha   90.00
_cell.angle_beta   90.00
_cell.angle_gamma   90.00
#
_symmetry.space_group_name_H-M   'P 1'
#
loop_
_entity.id
_entity.type
_entity.pdbx_description
1 polymer ?
#
loop_
_entity_poly.entity_id
_entity_poly.type
_entity_poly.pdbx_seq_one_letter_code
_entity_poly.pdbx_strand_id
1 'polypeptide(L)' 'QLYVDGDLIGNTPRADVQVAPGAHQLRVVRDGFQPYEVAIRVTPGQELRMTDIVLQELKP' A
#
# COMPACT_ATOMS: atom_id res chain seq x y z
N GLN A 1 -2.28 0.88 -8.47
CA GLN A 1 -3.27 1.47 -7.55
C GLN A 1 -2.91 1.06 -6.12
N LEU A 2 -2.94 2.01 -5.19
CA LEU A 2 -2.75 1.85 -3.76
C LEU A 2 -4.12 1.92 -3.06
N TYR A 3 -4.37 0.95 -2.20
CA TYR A 3 -5.51 0.90 -1.31
C TYR A 3 -5.04 0.86 0.15
N VAL A 4 -5.78 1.52 1.04
CA VAL A 4 -5.63 1.46 2.50
C VAL A 4 -6.97 1.03 3.06
N ASP A 5 -7.01 -0.08 3.79
CA ASP A 5 -8.24 -0.67 4.36
C ASP A 5 -9.38 -0.91 3.36
N GLY A 6 -9.02 -1.13 2.09
CA GLY A 6 -9.97 -1.33 0.99
C GLY A 6 -10.35 -0.05 0.23
N ASP A 7 -10.05 1.13 0.76
CA ASP A 7 -10.31 2.41 0.08
C ASP A 7 -9.22 2.75 -0.93
N LEU A 8 -9.62 3.14 -2.14
CA LEU A 8 -8.70 3.53 -3.20
C LEU A 8 -8.09 4.91 -2.89
N ILE A 9 -6.78 4.94 -2.61
CA ILE A 9 -6.02 6.18 -2.43
C ILE A 9 -5.54 6.72 -3.79
N GLY A 10 -5.33 5.85 -4.77
CA GLY A 10 -5.05 6.21 -6.17
C GLY A 10 -3.80 5.52 -6.73
N ASN A 11 -3.10 6.16 -7.65
CA ASN A 11 -1.93 5.55 -8.31
C ASN A 11 -0.62 5.82 -7.55
N THR A 12 0.32 4.87 -7.63
CA THR A 12 1.67 4.95 -7.04
C THR A 12 2.68 5.50 -8.06
N PRO A 13 3.78 6.17 -7.64
CA PRO A 13 4.16 6.45 -6.25
C PRO A 13 3.26 7.53 -5.60
N ARG A 14 3.11 7.46 -4.26
CA ARG A 14 2.39 8.44 -3.45
C ARG A 14 3.30 8.97 -2.35
N ALA A 15 3.26 10.27 -2.14
CA ALA A 15 3.82 10.94 -0.97
C ALA A 15 2.67 11.45 -0.08
N ASP A 16 2.97 11.67 1.19
CA ASP A 16 2.11 12.37 2.15
C ASP A 16 0.69 11.78 2.30
N VAL A 17 0.56 10.46 2.16
CA VAL A 17 -0.70 9.75 2.44
C VAL A 17 -0.94 9.79 3.95
N GLN A 18 -1.99 10.50 4.36
CA GLN A 18 -2.39 10.54 5.76
C GLN A 18 -3.17 9.26 6.12
N VAL A 19 -2.69 8.56 7.13
CA VAL A 19 -3.32 7.36 7.68
C VAL A 19 -3.47 7.58 9.18
N ALA A 20 -4.63 7.20 9.73
CA ALA A 20 -4.85 7.31 11.16
C ALA A 20 -3.84 6.44 11.95
N PRO A 21 -3.54 6.75 13.21
CA PRO A 21 -2.81 5.83 14.05
C PRO A 21 -3.62 4.55 14.28
N GLY A 22 -3.01 3.39 14.09
CA GLY A 22 -3.72 2.11 14.15
C GLY A 22 -3.09 1.01 13.30
N ALA A 23 -3.78 -0.12 13.22
CA ALA A 23 -3.44 -1.20 12.29
C ALA A 23 -4.20 -0.97 10.97
N HIS A 24 -3.48 -1.06 9.86
CA HIS A 24 -4.03 -0.82 8.53
C HIS A 24 -3.55 -1.89 7.56
N GLN A 25 -4.40 -2.25 6.60
CA GLN A 25 -4.06 -3.14 5.51
C GLN A 25 -3.73 -2.31 4.27
N LEU A 26 -2.49 -2.37 3.81
CA LEU A 26 -2.11 -1.83 2.51
C LEU A 26 -2.29 -2.89 1.43
N ARG A 27 -2.78 -2.46 0.27
CA ARG A 27 -2.84 -3.30 -0.93
C ARG A 27 -2.41 -2.51 -2.16
N VAL A 28 -1.41 -3.01 -2.88
CA VAL A 28 -0.94 -2.46 -4.15
C VAL A 28 -1.33 -3.40 -5.27
N VAL A 29 -2.08 -2.89 -6.24
CA VAL A 29 -2.63 -3.65 -7.36
C VAL A 29 -2.16 -3.05 -8.68
N ARG A 30 -1.85 -3.92 -9.64
CA ARG A 30 -1.65 -3.59 -11.05
C ARG A 30 -2.13 -4.75 -11.91
N ASP A 31 -2.79 -4.44 -13.02
CA ASP A 31 -3.31 -5.46 -13.94
C ASP A 31 -2.19 -6.36 -14.47
N GLY A 32 -2.42 -7.68 -14.42
CA GLY A 32 -1.43 -8.70 -14.79
C GLY A 32 -0.43 -9.07 -13.68
N PHE A 33 -0.61 -8.55 -12.45
CA PHE A 33 0.29 -8.80 -11.32
C PHE A 33 -0.47 -9.32 -10.11
N GLN A 34 0.19 -10.17 -9.33
CA GLN A 34 -0.30 -10.59 -8.01
C GLN A 34 -0.38 -9.34 -7.12
N PRO A 35 -1.52 -9.08 -6.46
CA PRO A 35 -1.62 -8.02 -5.48
C PRO A 35 -0.57 -8.17 -4.38
N TYR A 36 0.09 -7.07 -4.04
CA TYR A 36 0.95 -7.01 -2.86
C TYR A 36 0.13 -6.50 -1.69
N GLU A 37 0.05 -7.29 -0.62
CA GLU A 37 -0.71 -6.99 0.58
C GLU A 37 0.18 -7.04 1.81
N VAL A 38 0.09 -6.01 2.65
CA VAL A 38 0.87 -5.94 3.89
C VAL A 38 0.07 -5.23 4.99
N ALA A 39 0.08 -5.84 6.17
CA ALA A 39 -0.42 -5.19 7.38
C ALA A 39 0.66 -4.27 7.95
N ILE A 40 0.31 -3.01 8.17
CA ILE A 40 1.18 -2.03 8.83
C ILE A 40 0.55 -1.57 10.13
N ARG A 41 1.38 -1.09 11.05
CA ARG A 41 0.93 -0.39 12.26
C ARG A 41 1.53 1.01 12.26
N VAL A 42 0.67 2.01 12.29
CA VAL A 42 1.02 3.43 12.29
C VAL A 42 0.90 3.96 13.71
N THR A 43 1.96 4.54 14.26
CA THR A 43 1.90 5.29 15.53
C THR A 43 1.68 6.78 15.27
N PRO A 44 1.13 7.54 16.23
CA PRO A 44 0.92 8.99 16.05
C PRO A 44 2.21 9.72 15.66
N GLY A 45 2.14 10.54 14.60
CA GLY A 45 3.28 11.31 14.08
C GLY A 45 4.35 10.50 13.35
N GLN A 46 4.13 9.19 13.13
CA GLN A 46 5.08 8.36 12.40
C GLN A 46 5.05 8.63 10.90
N GLU A 47 6.23 8.81 10.32
CA GLU A 47 6.42 8.70 8.88
C GLU A 47 6.87 7.28 8.52
N LEU A 48 6.10 6.59 7.68
CA LEU A 48 6.47 5.30 7.12
C LEU A 48 6.91 5.48 5.67
N ARG A 49 8.10 4.98 5.32
CA ARG A 49 8.60 4.95 3.94
C ARG A 49 8.70 3.52 3.46
N MET A 50 8.10 3.26 2.30
CA MET A 50 8.13 1.95 1.65
C MET A 50 8.65 2.13 0.22
N THR A 51 9.88 1.69 -0.03
CA THR A 51 10.57 1.95 -1.31
C THR A 51 10.81 0.70 -2.15
N ASP A 52 10.74 -0.50 -1.56
CA ASP A 52 11.15 -1.76 -2.21
C ASP A 52 9.97 -2.69 -2.49
N ILE A 53 8.84 -2.14 -2.93
CA ILE A 53 7.68 -2.94 -3.33
C ILE A 53 7.87 -3.39 -4.78
N VAL A 54 8.09 -4.69 -4.97
CA VAL A 54 8.15 -5.33 -6.29
C VAL A 54 6.95 -6.26 -6.46
N LEU A 55 6.11 -5.98 -7.46
CA LEU A 55 4.97 -6.85 -7.78
C LEU A 55 5.43 -8.04 -8.62
N GLN A 56 4.88 -9.21 -8.31
CA GLN A 56 5.12 -10.43 -9.09
C GLN A 56 4.11 -10.52 -10.24
N GLU A 57 4.58 -10.80 -11.45
CA GLU A 57 3.72 -11.06 -12.60
C GLU A 57 2.89 -12.31 -12.38
N LEU A 58 1.61 -12.24 -12.73
CA LEU A 58 0.81 -13.44 -12.90
C LEU A 58 1.32 -14.11 -14.18
N LYS A 59 2.01 -15.24 -14.02
CA LYS A 59 2.38 -16.05 -15.19
C LYS A 59 1.08 -16.46 -15.92
N PRO A 60 1.06 -16.39 -17.26
CA PRO A 60 -0.08 -16.85 -18.04
C PRO A 60 -0.37 -18.33 -17.83
#